data_AF-A0A348YAX6-F1
#
_entry.id   AF-A0A348YAX6-F1
#
_cell.length_a   1.000
_cell.length_b   1.000
_cell.length_c   1.000
_cell.angle_alpha   90.00
_cell.angle_beta   90.00
_cell.angle_gamma   90.00
#
_symmetry.space_group_name_H-M   'P 1'
#
loop_
_entity.id
_entity.type
_entity.pdbx_description
1 polymer ?
#
loop_
_entity_poly.entity_id
_entity_poly.type
_entity_poly.pdbx_seq_one_letter_code
_entity_poly.pdbx_strand_id
1 'polypeptide(L)' 'RTGYVNFLRNIAIGLGNATGNKYVIEQLQVKLGLHNTMLDEHIHWAIAEQLHKLEVLNS' A
#
# COMPACT_ATOMS: atom_id res chain seq x y z
N ARG A 1 21.52 6.83 -5.49
CA ARG A 1 20.46 6.22 -6.34
C ARG A 1 19.28 5.75 -5.46
N THR A 2 18.66 6.66 -4.69
CA THR A 2 17.58 6.39 -3.72
C THR A 2 16.18 6.78 -4.22
N GLY A 3 16.09 7.45 -5.37
CA GLY A 3 14.84 7.99 -5.91
C GLY A 3 13.78 6.94 -6.27
N TYR A 4 14.19 5.75 -6.70
CA TYR A 4 13.25 4.70 -7.12
C TYR A 4 12.43 4.16 -5.93
N VAL A 5 13.07 3.85 -4.79
CA VAL A 5 12.34 3.42 -3.60
C VAL A 5 11.48 4.53 -3.02
N ASN A 6 11.97 5.78 -3.04
CA ASN A 6 11.16 6.95 -2.64
C ASN A 6 9.92 7.12 -3.52
N PHE A 7 10.03 6.85 -4.82
CA PHE A 7 8.91 6.87 -5.74
C PHE A 7 7.89 5.75 -5.43
N LEU A 8 8.36 4.52 -5.20
CA LEU A 8 7.49 3.40 -4.80
C LEU A 8 6.77 3.67 -3.48
N ARG A 9 7.44 4.30 -2.51
CA ARG A 9 6.81 4.72 -1.26
C ARG A 9 5.65 5.68 -1.51
N ASN A 10 5.87 6.71 -2.34
CA ASN A 10 4.81 7.67 -2.66
C ASN A 10 3.62 7.00 -3.36
N ILE A 11 3.87 6.00 -4.21
CA ILE A 11 2.81 5.18 -4.81
C ILE A 11 2.06 4.40 -3.72
N ALA A 12 2.75 3.70 -2.81
CA ALA A 12 2.11 2.95 -1.73
C ALA A 12 1.20 3.86 -0.87
N ILE A 13 1.69 5.06 -0.52
CA ILE A 13 0.89 6.06 0.21
C ILE A 13 -0.35 6.49 -0.60
N GLY A 14 -0.18 6.79 -1.89
CA GLY A 14 -1.28 7.17 -2.77
C GLY A 14 -2.33 6.08 -2.92
N LEU A 15 -1.90 4.82 -3.02
CA LEU A 15 -2.79 3.66 -3.06
C LEU A 15 -3.53 3.47 -1.72
N GLY A 16 -2.87 3.65 -0.58
CA GLY A 16 -3.53 3.62 0.72
C GLY A 16 -4.64 4.68 0.86
N ASN A 17 -4.42 5.89 0.34
CA ASN A 17 -5.40 6.98 0.39
C ASN A 17 -6.59 6.82 -0.58
N ALA A 18 -6.47 5.98 -1.60
CA ALA A 18 -7.52 5.76 -2.59
C ALA A 18 -8.76 5.06 -1.99
N THR A 19 -9.85 4.98 -2.76
CA THR A 19 -11.02 4.17 -2.38
C THR A 19 -10.63 2.71 -2.17
N GLY A 20 -11.26 2.05 -1.18
CA GLY A 20 -11.01 0.65 -0.86
C GLY A 20 -11.20 -0.27 -2.07
N ASN A 21 -10.20 -1.07 -2.41
CA ASN A 21 -10.19 -1.98 -3.54
C ASN A 21 -9.34 -3.22 -3.24
N LYS A 22 -9.95 -4.41 -3.30
CA LYS A 22 -9.27 -5.69 -3.05
C LYS A 22 -8.08 -5.92 -3.99
N TYR A 23 -8.17 -5.49 -5.24
CA TYR A 23 -7.07 -5.61 -6.20
C TYR A 23 -5.83 -4.83 -5.75
N VAL A 24 -6.02 -3.63 -5.17
CA VAL A 24 -4.90 -2.82 -4.66
C VAL A 24 -4.20 -3.54 -3.51
N ILE A 25 -4.96 -4.17 -2.61
CA ILE A 25 -4.42 -4.96 -1.50
C ILE A 25 -3.56 -6.13 -2.02
N GLU A 26 -4.07 -6.89 -2.99
CA GLU A 26 -3.33 -8.02 -3.58
C GLU A 26 -2.01 -7.54 -4.23
N GLN A 27 -2.06 -6.43 -4.98
CA GLN A 27 -0.85 -5.88 -5.60
C GLN A 27 0.17 -5.37 -4.57
N LEU A 28 -0.30 -4.75 -3.48
CA LEU A 28 0.56 -4.32 -2.38
C LEU A 28 1.22 -5.52 -1.69
N GLN A 29 0.48 -6.60 -1.43
CA GLN A 29 1.01 -7.83 -0.83
C GLN A 29 2.11 -8.47 -1.68
N VAL A 30 1.93 -8.52 -3.01
CA VAL A 30 2.96 -9.03 -3.94
C VAL A 30 4.27 -8.23 -3.87
N LYS A 31 4.20 -6.95 -3.47
CA LYS A 31 5.38 -6.08 -3.40
C LYS A 31 6.13 -6.12 -2.07
N LEU A 32 5.59 -6.78 -1.04
CA LEU A 32 6.24 -6.92 0.26
C LEU A 32 7.55 -7.71 0.15
N GLY A 33 8.60 -7.23 0.82
CA GLY A 33 9.89 -7.91 0.93
C GLY A 33 10.76 -7.84 -0.32
N LEU A 34 10.31 -7.18 -1.39
CA LEU A 34 11.04 -7.11 -2.67
C LEU A 34 12.09 -5.99 -2.72
N HIS A 35 12.03 -5.02 -1.80
CA HIS A 35 12.87 -3.82 -1.87
C HIS A 35 13.61 -3.54 -0.57
N ASN A 36 12.95 -2.93 0.42
CA ASN A 36 13.54 -2.67 1.73
C ASN A 36 12.46 -2.50 2.81
N THR A 37 12.90 -2.57 4.06
CA THR A 37 12.01 -2.48 5.24
C THR A 37 11.21 -1.18 5.28
N MET A 38 11.82 -0.05 4.89
CA MET A 38 11.11 1.24 4.87
C MET A 38 9.94 1.25 3.90
N LEU A 39 10.08 0.66 2.71
CA LEU A 39 8.97 0.54 1.77
C LEU A 39 7.91 -0.43 2.30
N ASP A 40 8.33 -1.55 2.88
CA ASP A 40 7.43 -2.57 3.43
C ASP A 40 6.53 -2.00 4.54
N GLU A 41 7.05 -1.14 5.42
CA GLU A 41 6.27 -0.41 6.42
C GLU A 41 5.12 0.40 5.79
N HIS A 42 5.39 1.07 4.66
CA HIS A 42 4.38 1.87 3.95
C HIS A 42 3.38 1.00 3.19
N ILE A 43 3.82 -0.14 2.66
CA ILE A 43 2.95 -1.13 2.04
C ILE A 43 1.99 -1.72 3.08
N HIS A 44 2.48 -2.06 4.27
CA HIS A 44 1.64 -2.54 5.36
C HIS A 44 0.58 -1.52 5.79
N TRP A 45 0.97 -0.25 5.95
CA TRP A 45 0.04 0.84 6.23
C TRP A 45 -1.03 0.96 5.13
N ALA A 46 -0.63 0.94 3.86
CA ALA A 46 -1.56 1.08 2.74
C ALA A 46 -2.56 -0.08 2.65
N ILE A 47 -2.14 -1.31 2.96
CA ILE A 47 -3.04 -2.48 3.05
C ILE A 47 -4.07 -2.28 4.17
N ALA A 48 -3.64 -1.84 5.35
CA ALA A 48 -4.53 -1.62 6.48
C ALA A 48 -5.59 -0.54 6.17
N GLU A 49 -5.18 0.58 5.56
CA GLU A 49 -6.11 1.63 5.12
C GLU A 49 -7.12 1.12 4.09
N GLN A 50 -6.67 0.35 3.11
CA GLN A 50 -7.54 -0.23 2.09
C GLN A 50 -8.57 -1.20 2.68
N LEU A 51 -8.16 -2.04 3.64
CA LEU A 51 -9.05 -2.94 4.36
C LEU A 51 -10.09 -2.15 5.17
N HIS A 52 -9.66 -1.15 5.93
CA HIS A 52 -10.55 -0.30 6.71
C HIS A 52 -11.61 0.39 5.83
N LYS A 53 -11.20 0.95 4.69
CA LYS A 53 -12.14 1.57 3.74
C LYS A 53 -13.13 0.57 3.16
N LEU A 54 -12.71 -0.67 2.88
CA LEU A 54 -13.62 -1.71 2.44
C LEU A 54 -14.62 -2.09 3.54
N GLU A 55 -14.20 -2.17 4.80
CA GLU A 55 -15.11 -2.44 5.92
C GLU A 55 -16.16 -1.34 6.07
N VAL A 56 -15.74 -0.07 6.03
CA VAL A 56 -16.64 1.09 6.10
C VAL A 56 -17.62 1.13 4.93
N LEU A 57 -17.20 0.76 3.71
CA LEU A 57 -18.09 0.73 2.54
C LEU A 57 -19.15 -0.39 2.59
N ASN A 58 -18.92 -1.43 3.38
CA ASN A 58 -19.84 -2.56 3.55
C ASN A 58 -20.72 -2.44 4.80
N SER A 59 -20.58 -1.36 5.58
CA SER A 59 -21.34 -1.07 6.81
C SER A 59 -22.47 -0.08 6.53
#